data_AF-A0A7X8V9V8-F1
#
_entry.id   AF-A0A7X8V9V8-F1
#
_cell.length_a   1.000
_cell.length_b   1.000
_cell.length_c   1.000
_cell.angle_alpha   90.00
_cell.angle_beta   90.00
_cell.angle_gamma   90.00
#
_symmetry.space_group_name_H-M   'P 1'
#
loop_
_entity.id
_entity.type
_entity.pdbx_description
1 polymer ?
#
loop_
_entity_poly.entity_id
_entity_poly.type
_entity_poly.pdbx_seq_one_letter_code
_entity_poly.pdbx_strand_id
1 'polypeptide(L)'
;PPPGDIRNCLLALAYTEPFMEKLFQYRFKSGTFKGHSFGNLFLAAMTEMLGNFELAIKESSKVLAVKGTVLPSTLDDVILEAIYEDGEKACGESHIPNSRKRISKVMLKPTNAKPLDEALEAIQTADAIILGPGSLYTSLIPNLLIKDITLAISKSKAKKIYVVNVMTQPGETDGYSGSDHVKAVINHSSSDVIDFVIINSGQIPDHLVSRYLLDGSTPVKCDREKIEAMGYKVVTASVINPTDVVRHSPKLLAEVIMELI
;
A
#
# COMPACT_ATOMS: atom_id res chain seq x y z
N PRO A 1 10.10 8.42 10.80
CA PRO A 1 9.36 7.57 9.83
C PRO A 1 10.09 7.47 8.47
N PRO A 2 10.05 6.31 7.79
CA PRO A 2 10.66 6.16 6.47
C PRO A 2 9.94 7.06 5.43
N PRO A 3 10.64 7.98 4.74
CA PRO A 3 10.00 8.99 3.89
C PRO A 3 9.61 8.47 2.49
N GLY A 4 9.98 7.23 2.15
CA GLY A 4 9.89 6.71 0.78
C GLY A 4 8.49 6.69 0.21
N ASP A 5 7.53 6.13 0.95
CA ASP A 5 6.14 6.01 0.50
C ASP A 5 5.43 7.35 0.49
N ILE A 6 5.63 8.17 1.53
CA ILE A 6 5.14 9.55 1.57
C ILE A 6 5.63 10.36 0.38
N ARG A 7 6.92 10.24 0.02
CA ARG A 7 7.47 10.89 -1.18
C ARG A 7 6.73 10.45 -2.43
N ASN A 8 6.49 9.15 -2.61
CA ASN A 8 5.80 8.63 -3.79
C ASN A 8 4.34 9.15 -3.85
N CYS A 9 3.64 9.19 -2.72
CA CYS A 9 2.29 9.75 -2.62
C CYS A 9 2.26 11.25 -2.97
N LEU A 10 3.22 12.03 -2.43
CA LEU A 10 3.33 13.45 -2.75
C LEU A 10 3.54 13.67 -4.25
N LEU A 11 4.44 12.90 -4.88
CA LEU A 11 4.70 13.02 -6.31
C LEU A 11 3.53 12.59 -7.18
N ALA A 12 2.81 11.53 -6.79
CA ALA A 12 1.64 11.06 -7.53
C ALA A 12 0.51 12.09 -7.57
N LEU A 13 0.43 12.97 -6.56
CA LEU A 13 -0.57 14.03 -6.45
C LEU A 13 -0.01 15.42 -6.81
N ALA A 14 1.28 15.53 -7.11
CA ALA A 14 1.94 16.79 -7.39
C ALA A 14 1.47 17.36 -8.73
N TYR A 15 1.12 18.65 -8.75
CA TYR A 15 0.86 19.38 -9.98
C TYR A 15 2.12 20.16 -10.38
N THR A 16 3.18 19.43 -10.76
CA THR A 16 4.50 20.00 -11.03
C THR A 16 4.97 19.75 -12.46
N GLU A 17 5.90 20.59 -12.93
CA GLU A 17 6.55 20.39 -14.23
C GLU A 17 7.30 19.04 -14.30
N PRO A 18 7.40 18.40 -15.48
CA PRO A 18 8.03 17.08 -15.65
C PRO A 18 9.48 16.98 -15.14
N PHE A 19 10.20 18.11 -15.08
CA PHE A 19 11.56 18.14 -14.55
C PHE A 19 11.60 17.99 -13.02
N MET A 20 10.66 18.61 -12.31
CA MET A 20 10.58 18.53 -10.84
C MET A 20 10.29 17.09 -10.39
N GLU A 21 9.40 16.40 -11.11
CA GLU A 21 9.11 14.99 -10.86
C GLU A 21 10.38 14.12 -11.01
N LYS A 22 11.12 14.31 -12.10
CA LYS A 22 12.40 13.61 -12.34
C LYS A 22 13.44 13.91 -11.25
N LEU A 23 13.49 15.15 -10.78
CA LEU A 23 14.42 15.57 -9.73
C LEU A 23 14.09 14.87 -8.41
N PHE A 24 12.82 14.81 -8.01
CA PHE A 24 12.41 14.15 -6.76
C PHE A 24 12.58 12.62 -6.80
N GLN A 25 12.42 12.02 -7.98
CA GLN A 25 12.70 10.60 -8.20
C GLN A 25 14.21 10.30 -8.35
N TYR A 26 15.06 11.31 -8.52
CA TYR A 26 16.48 11.12 -8.77
C TYR A 26 17.16 10.37 -7.62
N ARG A 27 17.95 9.37 -8.00
CA ARG A 27 18.83 8.63 -7.09
C ARG A 27 20.28 8.88 -7.49
N PHE A 28 21.07 9.36 -6.53
CA PHE A 28 22.47 9.68 -6.76
C PHE A 28 23.26 8.42 -7.15
N LYS A 29 24.03 8.51 -8.23
CA LYS A 29 24.79 7.38 -8.80
C LYS A 29 26.23 7.28 -8.28
N SER A 30 26.77 8.38 -7.76
CA SER A 30 28.17 8.50 -7.35
C SER A 30 28.32 9.50 -6.21
N GLY A 31 29.53 9.55 -5.63
CA GLY A 31 29.89 10.45 -4.53
C GLY A 31 29.32 10.02 -3.18
N THR A 32 29.40 10.92 -2.19
CA THR A 32 28.98 10.69 -0.80
C THR A 32 27.51 10.29 -0.67
N PHE A 33 26.66 10.79 -1.56
CA PHE A 33 25.22 10.50 -1.55
C PHE A 33 24.83 9.29 -2.40
N LYS A 34 25.78 8.51 -2.92
CA LYS A 34 25.49 7.36 -3.80
C LYS A 34 24.44 6.44 -3.17
N GLY A 35 23.37 6.17 -3.92
CA GLY A 35 22.25 5.34 -3.49
C GLY A 35 21.12 6.10 -2.80
N HIS A 36 21.34 7.32 -2.31
CA HIS A 36 20.26 8.13 -1.71
C HIS A 36 19.34 8.70 -2.79
N SER A 37 18.06 8.88 -2.44
CA SER A 37 17.09 9.60 -3.27
C SER A 37 17.06 11.07 -2.87
N PHE A 38 17.10 11.98 -3.85
CA PHE A 38 16.98 13.41 -3.61
C PHE A 38 15.68 13.75 -2.85
N GLY A 39 14.53 13.21 -3.27
CA GLY A 39 13.27 13.48 -2.57
C GLY A 39 13.25 13.01 -1.12
N ASN A 40 13.96 11.92 -0.78
CA ASN A 40 14.09 11.49 0.62
C ASN A 40 14.96 12.44 1.43
N LEU A 41 16.06 12.93 0.84
CA LEU A 41 16.93 13.92 1.46
C LEU A 41 16.21 15.26 1.65
N PHE A 42 15.41 15.67 0.67
CA PHE A 42 14.55 16.85 0.76
C PHE A 42 13.58 16.74 1.94
N LEU A 43 12.84 15.62 2.06
CA LEU A 43 11.92 15.41 3.17
C LEU A 43 12.64 15.34 4.53
N ALA A 44 13.83 14.73 4.58
CA ALA A 44 14.65 14.71 5.79
C ALA A 44 15.06 16.14 6.21
N ALA A 45 15.54 16.96 5.26
CA ALA A 45 15.91 18.35 5.53
C ALA A 45 14.72 19.20 5.97
N MET A 46 13.54 19.03 5.34
CA MET A 46 12.30 19.71 5.75
C MET A 46 11.90 19.32 7.18
N THR A 47 12.05 18.05 7.54
CA THR A 47 11.74 17.53 8.88
C THR A 47 12.68 18.10 9.92
N GLU A 48 13.98 18.15 9.64
CA GLU A 48 14.98 18.74 10.52
C GLU A 48 14.76 20.24 10.72
N MET A 49 14.48 20.97 9.64
CA MET A 49 14.25 22.42 9.68
C MET A 49 12.99 22.80 10.46
N LEU A 50 11.90 22.04 10.30
CA LEU A 50 10.61 22.35 10.91
C LEU A 50 10.41 21.66 12.28
N GLY A 51 11.32 20.76 12.65
CA GLY A 51 11.28 20.02 13.92
C GLY A 51 10.16 18.97 14.03
N ASN A 52 9.31 18.82 13.01
CA ASN A 52 8.23 17.83 12.97
C ASN A 52 8.01 17.31 11.54
N PHE A 53 7.92 15.99 11.42
CA PHE A 53 7.67 15.27 10.17
C PHE A 53 6.31 15.62 9.54
N GLU A 54 5.28 15.84 10.35
CA GLU A 54 3.95 16.23 9.86
C GLU A 54 3.98 17.58 9.15
N LEU A 55 4.61 18.58 9.77
CA LEU A 55 4.79 19.90 9.18
C LEU A 55 5.63 19.82 7.90
N ALA A 56 6.65 18.97 7.88
CA ALA A 56 7.45 18.73 6.69
C ALA A 56 6.61 18.19 5.52
N ILE A 57 5.67 17.29 5.76
CA ILE A 57 4.75 16.78 4.72
C ILE A 57 3.81 17.89 4.25
N LYS A 58 3.23 18.66 5.19
CA LYS A 58 2.31 19.76 4.87
C LYS A 58 2.99 20.85 4.03
N GLU A 59 4.19 21.28 4.40
CA GLU A 59 4.94 22.28 3.64
C GLU A 59 5.45 21.71 2.31
N SER A 60 5.90 20.45 2.28
CA SER A 60 6.30 19.79 1.02
C SER A 60 5.13 19.68 0.05
N SER A 61 3.91 19.45 0.55
CA SER A 61 2.69 19.41 -0.27
C SER A 61 2.42 20.76 -0.95
N LYS A 62 2.66 21.88 -0.24
CA LYS A 62 2.55 23.23 -0.81
C LYS A 62 3.61 23.49 -1.87
N VAL A 63 4.87 23.13 -1.59
CA VAL A 63 6.00 23.30 -2.54
C VAL A 63 5.76 22.52 -3.83
N LEU A 64 5.18 21.32 -3.73
CA LEU A 64 4.87 20.45 -4.86
C LEU A 64 3.47 20.69 -5.46
N ALA A 65 2.75 21.73 -5.01
CA ALA A 65 1.39 22.05 -5.45
C ALA A 65 0.47 20.81 -5.52
N VAL A 66 0.52 19.99 -4.46
CA VAL A 66 -0.20 18.72 -4.36
C VAL A 66 -1.71 18.94 -4.39
N LYS A 67 -2.41 18.18 -5.22
CA LYS A 67 -3.88 18.13 -5.25
C LYS A 67 -4.37 16.99 -4.36
N GLY A 68 -4.76 17.33 -3.14
CA GLY A 68 -5.20 16.38 -2.12
C GLY A 68 -4.35 16.49 -0.85
N THR A 69 -4.53 15.54 0.06
CA THR A 69 -3.81 15.50 1.34
C THR A 69 -3.06 14.19 1.46
N VAL A 70 -1.78 14.26 1.80
CA VAL A 70 -0.96 13.09 2.14
C VAL A 70 -0.72 13.12 3.64
N LEU A 71 -1.12 12.07 4.33
CA LEU A 71 -0.95 11.93 5.77
C LEU A 71 -0.16 10.66 6.07
N PRO A 72 0.81 10.70 7.00
CA PRO A 72 1.37 9.48 7.56
C PRO A 72 0.32 8.77 8.42
N SER A 73 0.42 7.45 8.53
CA SER A 73 -0.50 6.67 9.36
C SER A 73 -0.23 6.81 10.86
N THR A 74 0.99 7.17 11.25
CA THR A 74 1.40 7.51 12.62
C THR A 74 2.65 8.41 12.59
N LEU A 75 2.83 9.23 13.62
CA LEU A 75 4.09 9.95 13.89
C LEU A 75 5.00 9.17 14.85
N ASP A 76 4.47 8.14 15.51
CA ASP A 76 5.24 7.30 16.41
C ASP A 76 6.31 6.54 15.64
N ASP A 77 7.46 6.33 16.27
CA ASP A 77 8.51 5.50 15.71
C ASP A 77 8.13 4.02 15.86
N VAL A 78 7.75 3.40 14.73
CA VAL A 78 7.26 2.02 14.67
C VAL A 78 8.13 1.15 13.79
N ILE A 79 8.31 -0.09 14.22
CA ILE A 79 8.99 -1.15 13.48
C ILE A 79 7.98 -2.24 13.15
N LEU A 80 7.96 -2.66 11.90
CA LEU A 80 7.17 -3.82 11.47
C LEU A 80 7.92 -5.11 11.82
N GLU A 81 7.26 -6.04 12.49
CA GLU A 81 7.75 -7.40 12.77
C GLU A 81 6.84 -8.42 12.08
N ALA A 82 7.44 -9.41 11.40
CA ALA A 82 6.75 -10.58 10.87
C ALA A 82 7.06 -11.82 11.71
N ILE A 83 6.05 -12.67 11.89
CA ILE A 83 6.15 -14.03 12.43
C ILE A 83 5.79 -14.98 11.29
N TYR A 84 6.68 -15.93 10.99
CA TYR A 84 6.48 -16.94 9.95
C TYR A 84 5.76 -18.18 10.50
N GLU A 85 5.30 -19.06 9.61
CA GLU A 85 4.58 -20.29 10.00
C GLU A 85 5.43 -21.26 10.85
N ASP A 86 6.76 -21.21 10.74
CA ASP A 86 7.68 -22.00 11.56
C ASP A 86 8.00 -21.35 12.93
N GLY A 87 7.42 -20.18 13.21
CA GLY A 87 7.60 -19.43 14.45
C GLY A 87 8.80 -18.49 14.46
N GLU A 88 9.66 -18.49 13.42
CA GLU A 88 10.74 -17.52 13.31
C GLU A 88 10.20 -16.10 13.10
N LYS A 89 11.05 -15.11 13.39
CA LYS A 89 10.69 -13.69 13.32
C LYS A 89 11.67 -12.90 12.47
N ALA A 90 11.15 -11.91 11.75
CA ALA A 90 11.95 -10.88 11.11
C ALA A 90 11.51 -9.49 11.58
N CYS A 91 12.48 -8.65 11.92
CA CYS A 91 12.26 -7.27 12.37
C CYS A 91 12.71 -6.28 11.28
N GLY A 92 11.87 -5.30 11.00
CA GLY A 92 12.10 -4.29 9.98
C GLY A 92 11.56 -4.73 8.62
N GLU A 93 10.83 -3.82 7.98
CA GLU A 93 10.12 -4.04 6.71
C GLU A 93 11.02 -4.65 5.62
N SER A 94 12.23 -4.12 5.46
CA SER A 94 13.19 -4.57 4.44
C SER A 94 13.69 -6.01 4.61
N HIS A 95 13.53 -6.61 5.80
CA HIS A 95 13.98 -7.98 6.09
C HIS A 95 12.86 -9.01 5.92
N ILE A 96 11.60 -8.59 5.93
CA ILE A 96 10.45 -9.49 5.91
C ILE A 96 10.42 -10.34 4.62
N PRO A 97 10.53 -9.75 3.40
CA PRO A 97 10.49 -10.56 2.18
C PRO A 97 11.72 -11.46 1.99
N ASN A 98 12.84 -11.16 2.65
CA ASN A 98 14.12 -11.85 2.40
C ASN A 98 14.16 -13.28 2.96
N SER A 99 13.32 -13.60 3.94
CA SER A 99 13.25 -14.93 4.53
C SER A 99 12.75 -15.99 3.54
N ARG A 100 11.95 -15.59 2.52
CA ARG A 100 11.20 -16.47 1.62
C ARG A 100 10.36 -17.53 2.36
N LYS A 101 9.93 -17.20 3.58
CA LYS A 101 9.06 -18.04 4.41
C LYS A 101 7.63 -17.50 4.37
N ARG A 102 6.66 -18.39 4.57
CA ARG A 102 5.25 -18.00 4.62
C ARG A 102 4.97 -17.20 5.89
N ILE A 103 4.49 -15.98 5.72
CA ILE A 103 4.12 -15.08 6.82
C ILE A 103 2.83 -15.60 7.47
N SER A 104 2.88 -15.83 8.77
CA SER A 104 1.71 -16.17 9.59
C SER A 104 1.01 -14.90 10.07
N LYS A 105 1.77 -13.95 10.63
CA LYS A 105 1.25 -12.68 11.13
C LYS A 105 2.28 -11.56 11.08
N VAL A 106 1.84 -10.31 10.90
CA VAL A 106 2.64 -9.10 11.14
C VAL A 106 2.10 -8.27 12.29
N MET A 107 2.98 -7.49 12.93
CA MET A 107 2.62 -6.56 14.00
C MET A 107 3.55 -5.34 14.05
N LEU A 108 3.04 -4.22 14.55
CA LEU A 108 3.84 -3.02 14.84
C LEU A 108 4.48 -3.13 16.23
N LYS A 109 5.70 -2.60 16.35
CA LYS A 109 6.39 -2.38 17.62
C LYS A 109 6.80 -0.91 17.73
N PRO A 110 6.26 -0.16 18.71
CA PRO A 110 5.27 -0.58 19.71
C PRO A 110 3.87 -0.82 19.11
N THR A 111 3.01 -1.58 19.81
CA THR A 111 1.68 -1.99 19.30
C THR A 111 0.57 -0.95 19.53
N ASN A 112 0.88 0.11 20.28
CA ASN A 112 -0.06 1.17 20.68
C ASN A 112 0.15 2.47 19.89
N ALA A 113 0.75 2.37 18.70
CA ALA A 113 0.96 3.50 17.81
C ALA A 113 -0.35 4.26 17.56
N LYS A 114 -0.28 5.58 17.55
CA LYS A 114 -1.43 6.46 17.40
C LYS A 114 -1.50 7.06 16.00
N PRO A 115 -2.69 7.11 15.38
CA PRO A 115 -2.87 7.81 14.13
C PRO A 115 -2.92 9.31 14.33
N LEU A 116 -2.82 10.05 13.23
CA LEU A 116 -3.12 11.47 13.21
C LEU A 116 -4.64 11.67 13.29
N ASP A 117 -5.08 12.66 14.05
CA ASP A 117 -6.50 13.03 14.15
C ASP A 117 -7.08 13.36 12.77
N GLU A 118 -6.31 14.06 11.94
CA GLU A 118 -6.68 14.41 10.56
C GLU A 118 -6.95 13.17 9.68
N ALA A 119 -6.25 12.05 9.94
CA ALA A 119 -6.49 10.80 9.23
C ALA A 119 -7.80 10.16 9.68
N LEU A 120 -8.14 10.24 10.98
CA LEU A 120 -9.40 9.74 11.51
C LEU A 120 -10.59 10.58 10.99
N GLU A 121 -10.45 11.90 10.94
CA GLU A 121 -11.45 12.82 10.37
C GLU A 121 -11.69 12.53 8.88
N ALA A 122 -10.62 12.30 8.11
CA ALA A 122 -10.73 11.93 6.70
C ALA A 122 -11.48 10.60 6.52
N ILE A 123 -11.19 9.58 7.35
CA ILE A 123 -11.90 8.28 7.31
C ILE A 123 -13.38 8.45 7.68
N GLN A 124 -13.69 9.31 8.65
CA GLN A 124 -15.06 9.55 9.12
C GLN A 124 -15.92 10.25 8.07
N THR A 125 -15.35 11.16 7.30
CA THR A 125 -16.06 12.00 6.33
C THR A 125 -15.99 11.49 4.90
N ALA A 126 -15.23 10.42 4.65
CA ALA A 126 -15.09 9.83 3.32
C ALA A 126 -16.41 9.27 2.76
N ASP A 127 -16.62 9.44 1.46
CA ASP A 127 -17.66 8.72 0.71
C ASP A 127 -17.22 7.29 0.37
N ALA A 128 -15.91 7.09 0.16
CA ALA A 128 -15.30 5.79 -0.10
C ALA A 128 -13.89 5.69 0.51
N ILE A 129 -13.53 4.49 0.94
CA ILE A 129 -12.21 4.13 1.47
C ILE A 129 -11.63 3.04 0.60
N ILE A 130 -10.49 3.30 -0.03
CA ILE A 130 -9.82 2.38 -0.93
C ILE A 130 -8.60 1.79 -0.21
N LEU A 131 -8.57 0.47 -0.07
CA LEU A 131 -7.46 -0.29 0.48
C LEU A 131 -6.63 -0.87 -0.65
N GLY A 132 -5.38 -0.45 -0.75
CA GLY A 132 -4.46 -0.89 -1.80
C GLY A 132 -4.68 -0.20 -3.16
N PRO A 133 -4.07 -0.73 -4.23
CA PRO A 133 -3.18 -1.89 -4.26
C PRO A 133 -1.83 -1.61 -3.57
N GLY A 134 -1.07 -2.66 -3.27
CA GLY A 134 0.25 -2.53 -2.63
C GLY A 134 0.67 -3.82 -1.93
N SER A 135 1.94 -3.91 -1.53
CA SER A 135 2.46 -5.07 -0.80
C SER A 135 1.58 -5.35 0.42
N LEU A 136 1.09 -6.59 0.54
CA LEU A 136 0.03 -6.92 1.47
C LEU A 136 0.48 -6.74 2.91
N TYR A 137 1.63 -7.31 3.27
CA TYR A 137 2.12 -7.36 4.64
C TYR A 137 3.00 -6.17 5.01
N THR A 138 3.62 -5.51 4.02
CA THR A 138 4.59 -4.43 4.23
C THR A 138 4.07 -3.04 3.87
N SER A 139 2.96 -2.91 3.13
CA SER A 139 2.38 -1.59 2.80
C SER A 139 0.93 -1.44 3.23
N LEU A 140 0.06 -2.44 3.00
CA LEU A 140 -1.37 -2.32 3.29
C LEU A 140 -1.67 -2.62 4.76
N ILE A 141 -1.39 -3.85 5.21
CA ILE A 141 -1.70 -4.30 6.57
C ILE A 141 -1.08 -3.40 7.66
N PRO A 142 0.15 -2.87 7.53
CA PRO A 142 0.75 -2.01 8.56
C PRO A 142 -0.11 -0.80 8.94
N ASN A 143 -0.84 -0.21 7.99
CA ASN A 143 -1.76 0.89 8.27
C ASN A 143 -2.98 0.42 9.08
N LEU A 144 -3.46 -0.80 8.83
CA LEU A 144 -4.59 -1.40 9.54
C LEU A 144 -4.21 -1.96 10.92
N LEU A 145 -2.92 -2.22 11.18
CA LEU A 145 -2.46 -2.62 12.51
C LEU A 145 -2.61 -1.50 13.56
N ILE A 146 -2.76 -0.24 13.13
CA ILE A 146 -3.12 0.87 14.00
C ILE A 146 -4.60 0.73 14.35
N LYS A 147 -4.87 0.30 15.58
CA LYS A 147 -6.21 -0.09 16.04
C LYS A 147 -7.27 0.99 15.82
N ASP A 148 -6.90 2.25 16.05
CA ASP A 148 -7.82 3.38 15.92
C ASP A 148 -8.18 3.64 14.45
N ILE A 149 -7.27 3.39 13.50
CA ILE A 149 -7.56 3.42 12.04
C ILE A 149 -8.54 2.30 11.68
N THR A 150 -8.24 1.06 12.06
CA THR A 150 -9.14 -0.08 11.76
C THR A 150 -10.53 0.13 12.34
N LEU A 151 -10.63 0.67 13.56
CA LEU A 151 -11.90 0.99 14.21
C LEU A 151 -12.66 2.08 13.45
N ALA A 152 -11.98 3.13 13.02
CA ALA A 152 -12.59 4.22 12.25
C ALA A 152 -13.11 3.72 10.90
N ILE A 153 -12.33 2.92 10.16
CA ILE A 153 -12.76 2.34 8.88
C ILE A 153 -13.97 1.41 9.10
N SER A 154 -13.92 0.55 10.12
CA SER A 154 -15.01 -0.40 10.42
C SER A 154 -16.34 0.34 10.70
N LYS A 155 -16.29 1.45 11.46
CA LYS A 155 -17.46 2.26 11.81
C LYS A 155 -17.89 3.23 10.71
N SER A 156 -17.04 3.49 9.72
CA SER A 156 -17.35 4.41 8.64
C SER A 156 -18.52 3.90 7.81
N LYS A 157 -19.33 4.85 7.32
CA LYS A 157 -20.43 4.60 6.38
C LYS A 157 -19.97 4.66 4.92
N ALA A 158 -18.72 5.06 4.69
CA ALA A 158 -18.08 5.04 3.39
C ALA A 158 -18.14 3.64 2.77
N LYS A 159 -18.17 3.57 1.43
CA LYS A 159 -17.97 2.30 0.73
C LYS A 159 -16.52 1.85 0.90
N LYS A 160 -16.29 0.63 1.41
CA LYS A 160 -14.94 0.12 1.69
C LYS A 160 -14.52 -0.86 0.60
N ILE A 161 -13.53 -0.48 -0.18
CA ILE A 161 -13.15 -1.17 -1.41
C ILE A 161 -11.71 -1.67 -1.27
N TYR A 162 -11.53 -2.99 -1.30
CA TYR A 162 -10.21 -3.60 -1.34
C TYR A 162 -9.80 -3.93 -2.78
N VAL A 163 -8.63 -3.44 -3.20
CA VAL A 163 -8.04 -3.75 -4.52
C VAL A 163 -6.98 -4.84 -4.35
N VAL A 164 -7.27 -6.04 -4.86
CA VAL A 164 -6.36 -7.19 -4.78
C VAL A 164 -5.18 -6.99 -5.72
N ASN A 165 -3.98 -7.38 -5.29
CA ASN A 165 -2.80 -7.39 -6.15
C ASN A 165 -3.00 -8.31 -7.36
N VAL A 166 -2.44 -7.92 -8.50
CA VAL A 166 -2.55 -8.70 -9.75
C VAL A 166 -1.61 -9.91 -9.74
N MET A 167 -0.44 -9.75 -9.11
CA MET A 167 0.62 -10.75 -9.02
C MET A 167 0.95 -11.01 -7.55
N THR A 168 1.33 -12.25 -7.23
CA THR A 168 1.90 -12.59 -5.92
C THR A 168 3.26 -11.91 -5.76
N GLN A 169 3.65 -11.65 -4.54
CA GLN A 169 4.92 -11.05 -4.20
C GLN A 169 5.82 -12.08 -3.49
N PRO A 170 7.00 -12.38 -4.04
CA PRO A 170 7.95 -13.31 -3.43
C PRO A 170 8.30 -12.94 -1.99
N GLY A 171 8.19 -13.90 -1.08
CA GLY A 171 8.46 -13.72 0.35
C GLY A 171 7.33 -13.07 1.14
N GLU A 172 6.21 -12.71 0.50
CA GLU A 172 5.04 -12.16 1.19
C GLU A 172 3.76 -12.96 0.91
N THR A 173 3.43 -13.16 -0.37
CA THR A 173 2.13 -13.70 -0.81
C THR A 173 2.30 -14.87 -1.77
N ASP A 174 3.38 -15.65 -1.62
CA ASP A 174 3.64 -16.83 -2.43
C ASP A 174 2.47 -17.81 -2.42
N GLY A 175 1.92 -18.10 -3.61
CA GLY A 175 0.80 -19.01 -3.80
C GLY A 175 -0.57 -18.48 -3.35
N TYR A 176 -0.69 -17.19 -2.98
CA TYR A 176 -1.95 -16.63 -2.52
C TYR A 176 -2.96 -16.48 -3.67
N SER A 177 -4.20 -16.91 -3.40
CA SER A 177 -5.38 -16.54 -4.19
C SER A 177 -5.95 -15.18 -3.78
N GLY A 178 -6.96 -14.69 -4.50
CA GLY A 178 -7.71 -13.50 -4.10
C GLY A 178 -8.34 -13.64 -2.70
N SER A 179 -8.95 -14.79 -2.42
CA SER A 179 -9.53 -15.07 -1.10
C SER A 179 -8.48 -15.12 0.02
N ASP A 180 -7.25 -15.57 -0.27
CA ASP A 180 -6.17 -15.57 0.74
C ASP A 180 -5.71 -14.15 1.10
N HIS A 181 -5.67 -13.25 0.11
CA HIS A 181 -5.43 -11.83 0.36
C HIS A 181 -6.51 -11.21 1.25
N VAL A 182 -7.78 -11.47 0.94
CA VAL A 182 -8.93 -10.97 1.73
C VAL A 182 -8.84 -11.50 3.18
N LYS A 183 -8.59 -12.81 3.36
CA LYS A 183 -8.41 -13.41 4.69
C LYS A 183 -7.27 -12.76 5.46
N ALA A 184 -6.13 -12.51 4.82
CA ALA A 184 -5.00 -11.87 5.48
C ALA A 184 -5.35 -10.47 5.98
N VAL A 185 -6.06 -9.65 5.20
CA VAL A 185 -6.53 -8.34 5.66
C VAL A 185 -7.43 -8.48 6.89
N ILE A 186 -8.44 -9.35 6.84
CA ILE A 186 -9.42 -9.53 7.93
C ILE A 186 -8.74 -10.06 9.20
N ASN A 187 -7.85 -11.05 9.07
CA ASN A 187 -7.14 -11.65 10.19
C ASN A 187 -6.23 -10.66 10.94
N HIS A 188 -5.81 -9.58 10.28
CA HIS A 188 -4.98 -8.52 10.87
C HIS A 188 -5.77 -7.28 11.27
N SER A 189 -7.06 -7.22 10.97
CA SER A 189 -7.89 -6.02 11.20
C SER A 189 -9.29 -6.39 11.69
N SER A 190 -10.30 -6.30 10.83
CA SER A 190 -11.71 -6.59 11.10
C SER A 190 -12.39 -7.06 9.81
N SER A 191 -13.48 -7.83 9.93
CA SER A 191 -14.33 -8.20 8.79
C SER A 191 -15.02 -6.99 8.15
N ASP A 192 -15.19 -5.91 8.91
CA ASP A 192 -16.00 -4.74 8.54
C ASP A 192 -15.22 -3.65 7.80
N VAL A 193 -13.93 -3.89 7.51
CA VAL A 193 -13.08 -2.95 6.74
C VAL A 193 -13.19 -3.15 5.22
N ILE A 194 -13.97 -4.13 4.77
CA ILE A 194 -14.15 -4.45 3.34
C ILE A 194 -15.66 -4.65 3.09
N ASP A 195 -16.19 -3.97 2.09
CA ASP A 195 -17.52 -4.23 1.53
C ASP A 195 -17.40 -4.86 0.13
N PHE A 196 -16.48 -4.32 -0.67
CA PHE A 196 -16.22 -4.71 -2.05
C PHE A 196 -14.77 -5.15 -2.25
N VAL A 197 -14.57 -6.17 -3.08
CA VAL A 197 -13.25 -6.66 -3.49
C VAL A 197 -13.14 -6.52 -5.00
N ILE A 198 -12.24 -5.66 -5.46
CA ILE A 198 -11.85 -5.56 -6.87
C ILE A 198 -10.74 -6.55 -7.14
N ILE A 199 -10.94 -7.45 -8.10
CA ILE A 199 -9.94 -8.43 -8.52
C ILE A 199 -9.79 -8.43 -10.04
N ASN A 200 -8.53 -8.49 -10.51
CA ASN A 200 -8.26 -8.54 -11.93
C ASN A 200 -8.79 -9.84 -12.54
N SER A 201 -9.58 -9.71 -13.61
CA SER A 201 -10.01 -10.81 -14.47
C SER A 201 -9.44 -10.70 -15.89
N GLY A 202 -8.63 -9.66 -16.17
CA GLY A 202 -7.97 -9.49 -17.45
C GLY A 202 -6.85 -10.50 -17.67
N GLN A 203 -6.71 -10.99 -18.91
CA GLN A 203 -5.65 -11.93 -19.28
C GLN A 203 -4.29 -11.23 -19.28
N ILE A 204 -3.32 -11.83 -18.59
CA ILE A 204 -1.93 -11.38 -18.61
C ILE A 204 -1.22 -12.09 -19.76
N PRO A 205 -0.52 -11.38 -20.66
CA PRO A 205 0.23 -12.02 -21.74
C PRO A 205 1.24 -13.07 -21.25
N ASP A 206 1.29 -14.22 -21.91
CA ASP A 206 2.11 -15.38 -21.47
C ASP A 206 3.60 -15.06 -21.29
N HIS A 207 4.14 -14.17 -22.12
CA HIS A 207 5.53 -13.73 -22.01
C HIS A 207 5.80 -12.95 -20.72
N LEU A 208 4.83 -12.15 -20.25
CA LEU A 208 4.92 -11.46 -18.96
C LEU A 208 4.75 -12.45 -17.82
N VAL A 209 3.80 -13.39 -17.91
CA VAL A 209 3.63 -14.45 -16.89
C VAL A 209 4.93 -15.23 -16.72
N SER A 210 5.54 -15.64 -17.84
CA SER A 210 6.81 -16.39 -17.85
C SER A 210 7.94 -15.58 -17.21
N ARG A 211 8.02 -14.27 -17.49
CA ARG A 211 9.01 -13.38 -16.89
C ARG A 211 8.85 -13.27 -15.38
N TYR A 212 7.64 -13.04 -14.89
CA TYR A 212 7.39 -12.92 -13.44
C TYR A 212 7.59 -14.24 -12.71
N LEU A 213 7.31 -15.38 -13.37
CA LEU A 213 7.55 -16.71 -12.82
C LEU A 213 9.04 -16.95 -12.53
N LEU A 214 9.95 -16.41 -13.36
CA LEU A 214 11.40 -16.48 -13.10
C LEU A 214 11.81 -15.76 -11.82
N ASP A 215 11.07 -14.72 -11.43
CA ASP A 215 11.26 -13.97 -10.19
C ASP A 215 10.49 -14.58 -8.99
N GLY A 216 9.81 -15.72 -9.18
CA GLY A 216 8.99 -16.38 -8.16
C GLY A 216 7.59 -15.78 -7.98
N SER A 217 7.14 -14.94 -8.91
CA SER A 217 5.85 -14.26 -8.87
C SER A 217 4.85 -14.89 -9.85
N THR A 218 3.61 -15.09 -9.41
CA THR A 218 2.55 -15.73 -10.20
C THR A 218 1.29 -14.87 -10.22
N PRO A 219 0.43 -14.96 -11.25
CA PRO A 219 -0.84 -14.26 -11.24
C PRO A 219 -1.70 -14.66 -10.04
N VAL A 220 -2.27 -13.68 -9.33
CA VAL A 220 -3.21 -13.95 -8.25
C VAL A 220 -4.49 -14.53 -8.85
N LYS A 221 -4.87 -15.71 -8.39
CA LYS A 221 -6.06 -16.41 -8.89
C LYS A 221 -7.33 -15.66 -8.48
N CYS A 222 -8.17 -15.35 -9.46
CA CYS A 222 -9.53 -14.87 -9.23
C CYS A 222 -10.45 -16.03 -8.82
N ASP A 223 -10.64 -16.22 -7.51
CA ASP A 223 -11.52 -17.22 -6.90
C ASP A 223 -12.79 -16.58 -6.31
N ARG A 224 -13.50 -15.84 -7.18
CA ARG A 224 -14.72 -15.07 -6.88
C ARG A 224 -15.69 -15.78 -5.93
N GLU A 225 -16.06 -17.02 -6.23
CA GLU A 225 -17.03 -17.78 -5.44
C GLU A 225 -16.61 -17.94 -3.98
N LYS A 226 -15.31 -18.09 -3.70
CA LYS A 226 -14.80 -18.19 -2.32
C LYS A 226 -14.89 -16.87 -1.58
N ILE A 227 -14.64 -15.75 -2.27
CA ILE A 227 -14.71 -14.40 -1.68
C ILE A 227 -16.18 -14.04 -1.41
N GLU A 228 -17.09 -14.36 -2.32
CA GLU A 228 -18.54 -14.19 -2.12
C GLU A 228 -19.06 -15.07 -0.97
N ALA A 229 -18.57 -16.31 -0.84
CA ALA A 229 -18.89 -17.18 0.28
C ALA A 229 -18.38 -16.66 1.64
N MET A 230 -17.38 -15.77 1.65
CA MET A 230 -16.94 -15.04 2.85
C MET A 230 -17.83 -13.84 3.20
N GLY A 231 -18.81 -13.51 2.35
CA GLY A 231 -19.76 -12.41 2.56
C GLY A 231 -19.42 -11.10 1.84
N TYR A 232 -18.38 -11.07 1.00
CA TYR A 232 -17.92 -9.86 0.32
C TYR A 232 -18.43 -9.77 -1.13
N LYS A 233 -18.73 -8.55 -1.59
CA LYS A 233 -19.13 -8.33 -2.99
C LYS A 233 -17.89 -8.30 -3.88
N VAL A 234 -17.86 -9.11 -4.93
CA VAL A 234 -16.71 -9.18 -5.85
C VAL A 234 -16.98 -8.42 -7.13
N VAL A 235 -16.03 -7.57 -7.51
CA VAL A 235 -16.01 -6.83 -8.77
C VAL A 235 -14.83 -7.34 -9.58
N THR A 236 -15.13 -8.09 -10.64
CA THR A 236 -14.13 -8.58 -11.58
C THR A 236 -14.02 -7.61 -12.74
N ALA A 237 -12.82 -7.06 -12.97
CA ALA A 237 -12.59 -6.15 -14.08
C ALA A 237 -11.19 -6.36 -14.69
N SER A 238 -11.05 -6.02 -15.97
CA SER A 238 -9.74 -5.98 -16.63
C SER A 238 -9.05 -4.67 -16.28
N VAL A 239 -8.41 -4.65 -15.11
CA VAL A 239 -7.82 -3.43 -14.52
C VAL A 239 -6.32 -3.30 -14.79
N ILE A 240 -5.78 -4.06 -15.74
CA ILE A 240 -4.36 -4.06 -16.09
C ILE A 240 -4.10 -3.32 -17.40
N ASN A 241 -2.94 -2.69 -17.51
CA ASN A 241 -2.39 -2.24 -18.80
C ASN A 241 -1.04 -2.93 -19.01
N PRO A 242 -1.00 -4.08 -19.68
CA PRO A 242 0.23 -4.84 -19.89
C PRO A 242 1.04 -4.16 -21.00
N THR A 243 1.85 -3.16 -20.62
CA THR A 243 2.93 -2.65 -21.48
C THR A 243 4.17 -3.52 -21.28
N ASP A 244 5.05 -3.13 -20.36
CA ASP A 244 6.32 -3.82 -20.07
C ASP A 244 6.33 -4.55 -18.71
N VAL A 245 5.35 -4.23 -17.86
CA VAL A 245 5.20 -4.75 -16.49
C VAL A 245 3.73 -4.99 -16.19
N VAL A 246 3.44 -5.99 -15.36
CA VAL A 246 2.09 -6.27 -14.89
C VAL A 246 1.76 -5.32 -13.75
N ARG A 247 0.95 -4.30 -14.02
CA ARG A 247 0.47 -3.31 -13.05
C ARG A 247 -0.98 -2.96 -13.32
N HIS A 248 -1.64 -2.47 -12.28
CA HIS A 248 -2.94 -1.82 -12.44
C HIS A 248 -2.81 -0.62 -13.39
N SER A 249 -3.76 -0.50 -14.31
CA SER A 249 -3.99 0.70 -15.09
C SER A 249 -4.68 1.72 -14.20
N PRO A 250 -4.04 2.87 -13.87
CA PRO A 250 -4.66 3.87 -13.00
C PRO A 250 -6.02 4.35 -13.54
N LYS A 251 -6.13 4.49 -14.88
CA LYS A 251 -7.37 4.91 -15.53
C LYS A 251 -8.49 3.87 -15.39
N LEU A 252 -8.23 2.62 -15.76
CA LEU A 252 -9.26 1.57 -15.72
C LEU A 252 -9.67 1.26 -14.29
N LEU A 253 -8.71 1.23 -13.35
CA LEU A 253 -9.02 1.01 -11.95
C LEU A 253 -9.85 2.17 -11.37
N ALA A 254 -9.52 3.42 -11.71
CA ALA A 254 -10.30 4.58 -11.29
C ALA A 254 -11.73 4.54 -11.85
N GLU A 255 -11.92 4.18 -13.12
CA GLU A 255 -13.26 4.02 -13.72
C GLU A 255 -14.10 3.01 -12.93
N VAL A 256 -13.54 1.82 -12.65
CA VAL A 256 -14.22 0.77 -11.86
C VAL A 256 -14.53 1.26 -10.44
N ILE A 257 -13.61 1.97 -9.78
CA ILE A 257 -13.86 2.52 -8.43
C ILE A 257 -14.98 3.56 -8.48
N MET A 258 -14.96 4.46 -9.47
CA MET A 258 -15.97 5.51 -9.59
C MET A 258 -17.37 4.96 -9.90
N GLU A 259 -17.48 3.86 -10.64
CA GLU A 259 -18.77 3.17 -10.84
C GLU A 259 -19.33 2.58 -9.54
N LEU A 260 -18.46 2.26 -8.58
CA LEU A 260 -18.87 1.77 -7.26
C LEU A 260 -19.28 2.88 -6.31
N ILE A 261 -18.88 4.14 -6.53
CA ILE A 261 -19.16 5.29 -5.64
C ILE A 261 -20.50 5.92 -6.03
#